data_AF-Q0FNN1-F1
#
_entry.id   AF-Q0FNN1-F1
#
_cell.length_a   1.000
_cell.length_b   1.000
_cell.length_c   1.000
_cell.angle_alpha   90.00
_cell.angle_beta   90.00
_cell.angle_gamma   90.00
#
_symmetry.space_group_name_H-M   'P 1'
#
loop_
_entity.id
_entity.type
_entity.pdbx_description
1 polymer ?
#
loop_
_entity_poly.entity_id
_entity_poly.type
_entity_poly.pdbx_seq_one_letter_code
_entity_poly.pdbx_strand_id
1 'polypeptide(L)'
;MTRLFVLTAAATCVSVAAFAATEALMTDEPEVIEISVSADELADCRETLREVGQMPAVTDGGSPILFDDTADLPQVACVVSEA
;
A
#
# COMPACT_ATOMS: atom_id res chain seq x y z
N MET A 1 12.44 35.64 32.38
CA MET A 1 11.41 34.57 32.39
C MET A 1 10.81 34.31 31.01
N THR A 2 10.58 35.33 30.17
CA THR A 2 10.04 35.19 28.80
C THR A 2 10.82 34.26 27.86
N ARG A 3 12.17 34.19 27.99
CA ARG A 3 13.01 33.30 27.17
C ARG A 3 12.81 31.81 27.45
N LEU A 4 12.40 31.46 28.67
CA LEU A 4 12.18 30.07 29.09
C LEU A 4 10.88 29.52 28.49
N PHE A 5 9.82 30.34 28.42
CA PHE A 5 8.55 29.98 27.80
C PHE A 5 8.65 29.75 26.27
N VAL A 6 9.51 30.53 25.59
CA VAL A 6 9.72 30.38 24.14
C VAL A 6 10.43 29.06 23.82
N LEU A 7 11.42 28.66 24.62
CA LEU A 7 12.17 27.43 24.41
C LEU A 7 11.33 26.18 24.68
N THR A 8 10.43 26.20 25.67
CA THR A 8 9.52 25.08 25.95
C THR A 8 8.46 24.90 24.86
N ALA A 9 7.94 26.00 24.29
CA ALA A 9 6.96 25.92 23.20
C ALA A 9 7.56 25.37 21.90
N ALA A 10 8.82 25.71 21.60
CA ALA A 10 9.52 25.13 20.46
C ALA A 10 9.75 23.62 20.61
N ALA A 11 10.07 23.15 21.83
CA ALA A 11 10.30 21.74 22.10
C ALA A 11 9.04 20.87 21.96
N THR A 12 7.85 21.39 22.26
CA THR A 12 6.58 20.65 22.12
C THR A 12 6.08 20.52 20.69
N CYS A 13 6.49 21.43 19.78
CA CYS A 13 6.10 21.33 18.37
C CYS A 13 6.95 20.31 17.59
N VAL A 14 8.18 20.04 18.04
CA VAL A 14 9.08 19.08 17.39
C VAL A 14 8.62 17.63 17.60
N SER A 15 8.01 17.32 18.75
CA SER A 15 7.51 15.98 19.04
C SER A 15 6.32 15.57 18.17
N VAL A 16 5.36 16.47 17.88
CA VAL A 16 4.17 16.14 17.08
C VAL A 16 4.52 15.82 15.62
N ALA A 17 5.49 16.53 15.03
CA ALA A 17 5.96 16.24 13.68
C ALA A 17 6.67 14.88 13.57
N ALA A 18 7.34 14.44 14.64
CA ALA A 18 7.96 13.12 14.69
C ALA A 18 6.91 11.99 14.78
N PHE A 19 5.79 12.18 15.49
CA PHE A 19 4.69 11.20 15.52
C PHE A 19 3.97 11.10 14.17
N ALA A 20 3.75 12.22 13.46
CA ALA A 20 3.17 12.23 12.12
C ALA A 20 4.04 11.55 11.03
N ALA A 21 5.37 11.64 11.17
CA ALA A 21 6.27 10.88 10.29
C ALA A 21 6.37 9.40 10.69
N THR A 22 6.14 9.08 11.97
CA THR A 22 6.22 7.71 12.48
C THR A 22 4.98 6.90 12.10
N GLU A 23 3.76 7.49 12.09
CA GLU A 23 2.55 6.81 11.59
C GLU A 23 2.67 6.44 10.10
N ALA A 24 3.25 7.31 9.26
CA ALA A 24 3.53 7.01 7.86
C ALA A 24 4.61 5.92 7.65
N LEU A 25 5.43 5.63 8.68
CA LEU A 25 6.45 4.59 8.67
C LEU A 25 6.04 3.32 9.43
N MET A 26 4.90 3.34 10.15
CA MET A 26 4.38 2.25 10.97
C MET A 26 3.14 1.56 10.38
N THR A 27 2.59 2.09 9.28
CA THR A 27 1.65 1.34 8.44
C THR A 27 2.44 0.27 7.68
N ASP A 28 2.72 -0.83 8.39
CA ASP A 28 3.05 -2.14 7.84
C ASP A 28 1.75 -2.81 7.36
N GLU A 29 0.84 -2.04 6.77
CA GLU A 29 -0.27 -2.64 6.04
C GLU A 29 0.34 -3.17 4.74
N PRO A 30 0.11 -4.45 4.39
CA PRO A 30 0.60 -4.98 3.14
C PRO A 30 0.17 -4.03 2.02
N GLU A 31 1.10 -3.60 1.17
CA GLU A 31 0.81 -2.66 0.09
C GLU A 31 -0.20 -3.30 -0.86
N VAL A 32 -1.49 -3.03 -0.62
CA VAL A 32 -2.58 -3.51 -1.47
C VAL A 32 -2.76 -2.51 -2.59
N ILE A 33 -2.56 -2.95 -3.82
CA ILE A 33 -2.84 -2.16 -5.02
C ILE A 33 -4.34 -2.22 -5.28
N GLU A 34 -5.03 -1.10 -5.10
CA GLU A 34 -6.47 -1.00 -5.34
C GLU A 34 -6.77 -0.63 -6.79
N ILE A 35 -7.69 -1.38 -7.40
CA ILE A 35 -8.24 -1.10 -8.72
C ILE A 35 -9.69 -0.66 -8.53
N SER A 36 -9.96 0.63 -8.72
CA SER A 36 -11.31 1.17 -8.64
C SER A 36 -12.10 0.89 -9.92
N VAL A 37 -13.23 0.20 -9.79
CA VAL A 37 -14.12 -0.18 -10.90
C VAL A 37 -15.57 0.20 -10.59
N SER A 38 -16.43 0.20 -11.61
CA SER A 38 -17.87 0.34 -11.38
C SER A 38 -18.45 -0.94 -10.74
N ALA A 39 -19.65 -0.85 -10.17
CA ALA A 39 -20.29 -1.98 -9.50
C ALA A 39 -20.57 -3.15 -10.46
N ASP A 40 -20.86 -2.87 -11.74
CA ASP A 40 -21.09 -3.87 -12.77
C ASP A 40 -19.80 -4.57 -13.25
N GLU A 41 -18.65 -3.89 -13.16
CA GLU A 41 -17.34 -4.43 -13.58
C GLU A 41 -16.61 -5.19 -12.47
N LEU A 42 -17.11 -5.14 -11.22
CA LEU A 42 -16.45 -5.77 -10.08
C LEU A 42 -16.28 -7.28 -10.25
N ALA A 43 -17.27 -7.96 -10.82
CA ALA A 43 -17.22 -9.40 -11.04
C ALA A 43 -16.13 -9.78 -12.05
N ASP A 44 -16.07 -9.04 -13.16
CA ASP A 44 -15.11 -9.26 -14.24
C ASP A 44 -13.68 -8.93 -13.80
N CYS A 45 -13.51 -7.86 -13.01
CA CYS A 45 -12.22 -7.50 -12.42
C CYS A 45 -11.69 -8.61 -11.51
N ARG A 46 -12.53 -9.17 -10.64
CA ARG A 46 -12.14 -10.26 -9.73
C ARG A 46 -11.79 -11.54 -10.48
N GLU A 47 -12.51 -11.88 -11.53
CA GLU A 47 -12.19 -13.06 -12.33
C GLU A 47 -10.87 -12.88 -13.09
N THR A 48 -10.65 -11.70 -13.67
CA THR A 48 -9.40 -11.37 -14.36
C THR A 48 -8.20 -11.46 -13.41
N LEU A 49 -8.31 -10.90 -12.19
CA LEU A 49 -7.23 -11.01 -11.21
C LEU A 49 -6.95 -12.46 -10.80
N ARG A 50 -7.99 -13.31 -10.74
CA ARG A 50 -7.85 -14.74 -10.45
C ARG A 50 -7.10 -15.47 -11.55
N GLU A 51 -7.35 -15.12 -12.81
CA GLU A 51 -6.62 -15.66 -13.96
C GLU A 51 -5.16 -15.18 -13.96
N VAL A 52 -4.94 -13.89 -13.71
CA VAL A 52 -3.60 -13.29 -13.64
C VAL A 52 -2.77 -13.89 -12.51
N GLY A 53 -3.35 -14.11 -11.34
CA GLY A 53 -2.66 -14.74 -10.20
C GLY A 53 -2.26 -16.20 -10.44
N GLN A 54 -2.79 -16.85 -11.48
CA GLN A 54 -2.42 -18.20 -11.88
C GLN A 54 -1.38 -18.21 -13.02
N MET A 55 -1.05 -17.06 -13.60
CA MET A 55 -0.05 -16.98 -14.66
C MET A 55 1.35 -17.13 -14.08
N PRO A 56 2.19 -18.01 -14.66
CA PRO A 56 3.57 -18.13 -14.23
C PRO A 56 4.31 -16.85 -14.61
N ALA A 57 5.13 -16.34 -13.69
CA ALA A 57 6.07 -15.31 -14.04
C ALA A 57 7.12 -15.88 -15.00
N VAL A 58 7.48 -15.12 -16.03
CA VAL A 58 8.42 -15.53 -17.06
C VAL A 58 9.50 -14.47 -17.24
N THR A 59 10.67 -14.88 -17.71
CA THR A 59 11.72 -13.97 -18.17
C THR A 59 11.31 -13.29 -19.48
N ASP A 60 12.04 -12.24 -19.87
CA ASP A 60 11.93 -11.61 -21.18
C ASP A 60 12.14 -12.59 -22.36
N GLY A 61 12.95 -13.63 -22.14
CA GLY A 61 13.13 -14.76 -23.05
C GLY A 61 12.05 -15.84 -22.97
N GLY A 62 11.01 -15.68 -22.13
CA GLY A 62 9.88 -16.60 -22.00
C GLY A 62 10.12 -17.84 -21.15
N SER A 63 11.21 -17.90 -20.38
CA SER A 63 11.46 -19.02 -19.46
C SER A 63 10.73 -18.80 -18.13
N PRO A 64 10.07 -19.82 -17.56
CA PRO A 64 9.35 -19.66 -16.29
C PRO A 64 10.31 -19.38 -15.14
N ILE A 65 9.90 -18.46 -14.25
CA ILE A 65 10.60 -18.12 -13.02
C ILE A 65 9.89 -18.84 -11.88
N LEU A 66 10.64 -19.63 -11.13
CA LEU A 66 10.15 -20.27 -9.91
C LEU A 66 10.31 -19.26 -8.77
N PHE A 67 9.22 -18.60 -8.42
CA PHE A 67 9.15 -17.80 -7.19
C PHE A 67 8.75 -18.73 -6.04
N ASP A 68 9.58 -18.80 -5.00
CA ASP A 68 9.19 -19.38 -3.71
C ASP A 68 8.23 -18.38 -3.06
N ASP A 69 6.95 -18.75 -3.09
CA ASP A 69 5.85 -18.25 -2.29
C ASP A 69 5.57 -16.74 -2.32
N THR A 70 4.43 -16.39 -2.93
CA THR A 70 3.32 -15.48 -2.52
C THR A 70 3.50 -14.34 -1.50
N ALA A 71 4.55 -14.29 -0.70
CA ALA A 71 4.87 -13.28 0.30
C ALA A 71 5.43 -11.97 -0.30
N ASP A 72 6.10 -12.03 -1.45
CA ASP A 72 6.68 -10.86 -2.13
C ASP A 72 5.80 -10.29 -3.27
N LEU A 73 4.64 -10.90 -3.53
CA LEU A 73 3.71 -10.39 -4.54
C LEU A 73 2.77 -9.36 -3.91
N PRO A 74 2.66 -8.14 -4.48
CA PRO A 74 1.72 -7.15 -3.98
C PRO A 74 0.29 -7.69 -4.09
N GLN A 75 -0.49 -7.53 -3.03
CA GLN A 75 -1.89 -7.95 -3.03
C GLN A 75 -2.68 -6.96 -3.90
N VAL A 76 -3.47 -7.44 -4.86
CA VAL A 76 -4.28 -6.57 -5.73
C VAL A 76 -5.75 -6.79 -5.40
N ALA A 77 -6.49 -5.70 -5.16
CA ALA A 77 -7.91 -5.74 -4.82
C ALA A 77 -8.75 -4.86 -5.75
N CYS A 78 -9.85 -5.40 -6.26
CA CYS A 78 -10.85 -4.60 -6.97
C CYS A 78 -11.81 -3.96 -5.94
N VAL A 79 -11.97 -2.64 -5.99
CA VAL A 79 -12.87 -1.88 -5.12
C VAL A 79 -13.91 -1.14 -5.96
N VAL A 80 -15.12 -0.98 -5.44
CA VAL A 80 -16.18 -0.22 -6.13
C VAL A 80 -15.98 1.26 -5.82
N SER A 81 -15.95 2.10 -6.85
CA SER A 81 -15.86 3.54 -6.68
C SER A 81 -17.24 4.14 -6.37
N GLU A 82 -17.38 4.84 -5.24
CA GLU A 82 -18.58 5.62 -4.90
C GLU A 82 -18.47 7.00 -5.54
N ALA A 83 -18.85 7.11 -6.82
CA ALA A 83 -18.89 8.39 -7.55
C ALA A 83 -20.32 8.96 -7.59
#